data_AF-F2UIF3-F1
#
_entry.id   AF-F2UIF3-F1
#
_cell.length_a   1.000
_cell.length_b   1.000
_cell.length_c   1.000
_cell.angle_alpha   90.00
_cell.angle_beta   90.00
_cell.angle_gamma   90.00
#
_symmetry.space_group_name_H-M   'P 1'
#
loop_
_entity.id
_entity.type
_entity.pdbx_description
1 polymer ?
#
loop_
_entity_poly.entity_id
_entity_poly.type
_entity_poly.pdbx_seq_one_letter_code
_entity_poly.pdbx_strand_id
1 'polypeptide(L)'
;MERGERGSEAVAVQEVQVVEPWFSFIAQGKKTVEGRLASDKYTGLGVGCTIAFRCEPTPDLPPVHVTVTRVVRYPSIALYLEAEGLSRCLPGIETLAEGVQVYRQFYTEEDEQRLGVLAIHIQRATDQ
;
A
#
# COMPACT_ATOMS: atom_id res chain seq x y z
N MET A 1 -13.83 -14.70 -41.53
CA MET A 1 -13.50 -15.24 -40.20
C MET A 1 -12.05 -14.88 -39.97
N GLU A 2 -11.76 -13.70 -39.44
CA GLU A 2 -10.39 -13.33 -39.07
C GLU A 2 -10.42 -12.71 -37.68
N ARG A 3 -9.49 -13.21 -36.87
CA ARG A 3 -9.48 -13.17 -35.42
C ARG A 3 -9.13 -11.76 -34.98
N GLY A 4 -9.97 -11.18 -34.12
CA GLY A 4 -9.62 -9.98 -33.39
C GLY A 4 -8.43 -10.26 -32.48
N GLU A 5 -7.27 -9.72 -32.83
CA GLU A 5 -6.15 -9.54 -31.92
C GLU A 5 -6.59 -8.52 -30.88
N ARG A 6 -7.05 -9.00 -29.72
CA ARG A 6 -7.16 -8.17 -28.52
C ARG A 6 -5.73 -7.79 -28.13
N GLY A 7 -5.30 -6.61 -28.56
CA GLY A 7 -4.11 -5.97 -28.01
C GLY A 7 -4.25 -5.96 -26.50
N SER A 8 -3.35 -6.64 -25.80
CA SER A 8 -3.23 -6.51 -24.36
C SER A 8 -2.76 -5.09 -24.09
N GLU A 9 -3.68 -4.19 -23.73
CA GLU A 9 -3.30 -2.94 -23.09
C GLU A 9 -2.45 -3.30 -21.86
N ALA A 10 -1.19 -2.85 -21.85
CA ALA A 10 -0.35 -2.98 -20.68
C ALA A 10 -1.04 -2.22 -19.55
N VAL A 11 -1.60 -2.95 -18.58
CA VAL A 11 -2.16 -2.36 -17.37
C VAL A 11 -1.01 -1.64 -16.67
N ALA A 12 -1.10 -0.32 -16.56
CA ALA A 12 -0.07 0.46 -15.87
C ALA A 12 0.07 -0.05 -14.43
N VAL A 13 1.27 -0.53 -14.08
CA VAL A 13 1.59 -1.01 -12.74
C VAL A 13 2.14 0.15 -11.92
N GLN A 14 1.52 0.42 -10.77
CA GLN A 14 2.03 1.43 -9.85
C GLN A 14 3.16 0.84 -9.00
N GLU A 15 4.36 1.41 -9.07
CA GLU A 15 5.46 0.99 -8.21
C GLU A 15 5.47 1.75 -6.88
N VAL A 16 5.67 1.01 -5.79
CA VAL A 16 5.71 1.55 -4.43
C VAL A 16 6.91 0.96 -3.68
N GLN A 17 7.73 1.84 -3.11
CA GLN A 17 8.85 1.43 -2.26
C GLN A 17 8.39 1.20 -0.83
N VAL A 18 8.91 0.15 -0.22
CA VAL A 18 8.62 -0.22 1.16
C VAL A 18 9.86 -0.85 1.79
N VAL A 19 10.05 -0.63 3.08
CA VAL A 19 11.18 -1.19 3.85
C VAL A 19 10.73 -2.42 4.64
N GLU A 20 11.69 -3.20 5.15
CA GLU A 20 11.39 -4.24 6.13
C GLU A 20 10.97 -3.64 7.48
N PRO A 21 10.09 -4.32 8.26
CA PRO A 21 9.51 -5.64 7.99
C PRO A 21 8.26 -5.62 7.09
N TRP A 22 7.84 -4.44 6.63
CA TRP A 22 6.55 -4.25 5.96
C TRP A 22 6.51 -4.94 4.59
N PHE A 23 7.63 -4.93 3.86
CA PHE A 23 7.78 -5.70 2.61
C PHE A 23 7.49 -7.18 2.84
N SER A 24 8.16 -7.81 3.81
CA SER A 24 7.95 -9.22 4.15
C SER A 24 6.52 -9.50 4.62
N PHE A 25 5.88 -8.59 5.34
CA PHE A 25 4.48 -8.77 5.75
C PHE A 25 3.48 -8.64 4.61
N ILE A 26 3.74 -7.77 3.64
CA ILE A 26 2.96 -7.74 2.38
C ILE A 26 3.20 -9.05 1.64
N ALA A 27 4.46 -9.49 1.53
CA ALA A 27 4.82 -10.75 0.88
C ALA A 27 4.13 -11.97 1.52
N GLN A 28 3.92 -11.96 2.83
CA GLN A 28 3.23 -13.06 3.53
C GLN A 28 1.71 -12.91 3.57
N GLY A 29 1.14 -11.83 3.00
CA GLY A 29 -0.30 -11.53 3.07
C GLY A 29 -0.80 -11.15 4.47
N LYS A 30 0.11 -10.87 5.42
CA LYS A 30 -0.23 -10.45 6.78
C LYS A 30 -0.64 -8.97 6.82
N LYS A 31 0.07 -8.14 6.06
CA LYS A 31 -0.27 -6.74 5.86
C LYS A 31 -1.22 -6.62 4.68
N THR A 32 -2.48 -6.25 4.96
CA THR A 32 -3.58 -6.21 3.98
C THR A 32 -4.07 -4.81 3.68
N VAL A 33 -3.58 -3.81 4.43
CA VAL A 33 -3.85 -2.40 4.21
C VAL A 33 -2.54 -1.63 4.20
N GLU A 34 -2.31 -0.88 3.13
CA GLU A 34 -1.16 -0.02 2.95
C GLU A 34 -1.55 1.44 3.11
N GLY A 35 -1.00 2.10 4.14
CA GLY A 35 -1.26 3.51 4.42
C GLY A 35 -0.20 4.40 3.79
N ARG A 36 -0.60 5.40 3.00
CA ARG A 36 0.29 6.42 2.40
C ARG A 36 -0.32 7.79 2.53
N LEU A 37 0.49 8.85 2.62
CA LEU A 37 -0.06 10.20 2.48
C LEU A 37 -0.70 10.37 1.10
N ALA A 38 -1.81 11.10 1.03
CA ALA A 38 -2.61 11.21 -0.18
C ALA A 38 -2.03 12.20 -1.22
N SER A 39 -0.75 12.04 -1.52
CA SER A 39 -0.02 12.83 -2.52
C SER A 39 -0.43 12.48 -3.95
N ASP A 40 -0.05 13.34 -4.89
CA ASP A 40 -0.41 13.21 -6.30
C ASP A 40 0.06 11.90 -6.94
N LYS A 41 1.11 11.27 -6.38
CA LYS A 41 1.64 9.95 -6.80
C LYS A 41 0.57 8.85 -6.80
N TYR A 42 -0.45 8.97 -5.95
CA TYR A 42 -1.46 7.92 -5.75
C TYR A 42 -2.84 8.29 -6.29
N THR A 43 -2.96 9.41 -7.02
CA THR A 43 -4.25 9.91 -7.55
C THR A 43 -4.92 8.96 -8.53
N GLY A 44 -4.13 8.17 -9.27
CA GLY A 44 -4.62 7.17 -10.21
C GLY A 44 -4.89 5.78 -9.60
N LEU A 45 -4.61 5.57 -8.32
CA LEU A 45 -4.85 4.27 -7.69
C LEU A 45 -6.34 4.06 -7.44
N GLY A 46 -6.90 3.08 -8.15
CA GLY A 46 -8.28 2.63 -8.00
C GLY A 46 -8.38 1.12 -7.76
N VAL A 47 -9.61 0.66 -7.51
CA VAL A 47 -9.90 -0.77 -7.41
C VAL A 47 -9.55 -1.46 -8.73
N GLY A 48 -8.88 -2.62 -8.65
CA GLY A 48 -8.42 -3.38 -9.81
C GLY A 48 -7.02 -3.00 -10.30
N CYS A 49 -6.43 -1.88 -9.83
CA CYS A 49 -5.05 -1.54 -10.15
C CYS A 49 -4.08 -2.55 -9.53
N THR A 50 -2.97 -2.81 -10.24
CA THR A 50 -1.86 -3.61 -9.73
C THR A 50 -0.80 -2.70 -9.14
N ILE A 51 -0.36 -3.01 -7.91
CA ILE A 51 0.81 -2.38 -7.28
C ILE A 51 1.95 -3.39 -7.28
N ALA A 52 3.14 -2.93 -7.67
CA ALA A 52 4.40 -3.64 -7.48
C ALA A 52 5.16 -3.02 -6.30
N PHE A 53 5.20 -3.73 -5.16
CA PHE A 53 6.01 -3.33 -4.03
C PHE A 53 7.46 -3.74 -4.24
N ARG A 54 8.39 -2.79 -4.06
CA ARG A 54 9.84 -3.03 -4.10
C ARG A 54 10.44 -2.81 -2.73
N CYS A 55 11.31 -3.73 -2.31
CA CYS A 55 12.01 -3.61 -1.03
C CYS A 55 13.14 -2.59 -1.15
N GLU A 56 13.22 -1.66 -0.20
CA GLU A 56 14.35 -0.74 -0.03
C GLU A 56 15.05 -1.04 1.31
N PRO A 57 16.40 -1.02 1.37
CA PRO A 57 17.37 -0.73 0.31
C PRO A 57 17.81 -1.97 -0.50
N THR A 58 16.97 -3.01 -0.60
CA THR A 58 17.30 -4.27 -1.27
C THR A 58 16.58 -4.42 -2.63
N PRO A 59 16.98 -3.66 -3.67
CA PRO A 59 16.27 -3.61 -4.96
C PRO A 59 16.36 -4.93 -5.74
N ASP A 60 17.29 -5.82 -5.41
CA ASP A 60 17.49 -7.11 -6.08
C ASP A 60 16.38 -8.13 -5.73
N LEU A 61 15.58 -7.88 -4.68
CA LEU A 61 14.44 -8.74 -4.38
C LEU A 61 13.34 -8.56 -5.44
N PRO A 62 12.73 -9.67 -5.90
CA PRO A 62 11.63 -9.58 -6.86
C PRO A 62 10.45 -8.78 -6.24
N PRO A 63 9.79 -7.91 -7.02
CA PRO A 63 8.68 -7.14 -6.51
C PRO A 63 7.48 -8.03 -6.15
N VAL A 64 6.79 -7.65 -5.08
CA VAL A 64 5.53 -8.30 -4.70
C VAL A 64 4.38 -7.59 -5.38
N HIS A 65 3.67 -8.31 -6.25
CA HIS A 65 2.51 -7.80 -6.94
C HIS A 65 1.24 -8.05 -6.12
N VAL A 66 0.42 -7.02 -6.01
CA VAL A 66 -0.90 -7.09 -5.36
C VAL A 66 -1.94 -6.36 -6.19
N THR A 67 -3.20 -6.71 -5.98
CA THR A 67 -4.35 -6.00 -6.55
C THR A 67 -4.98 -5.11 -5.49
N VAL A 68 -5.28 -3.87 -5.86
CA VAL A 68 -6.05 -2.95 -5.01
C VAL A 68 -7.51 -3.36 -5.00
N THR A 69 -8.07 -3.61 -3.82
CA THR A 69 -9.48 -4.00 -3.66
C THR A 69 -10.36 -2.87 -3.16
N ARG A 70 -9.78 -1.87 -2.51
CA ARG A 70 -10.47 -0.69 -1.96
C ARG A 70 -9.47 0.44 -1.66
N VAL A 71 -9.92 1.69 -1.78
CA VAL A 71 -9.15 2.87 -1.34
C VAL A 71 -10.04 3.75 -0.48
N VAL A 72 -9.55 4.18 0.68
CA VAL A 72 -10.27 5.05 1.63
C VAL A 72 -9.38 6.21 2.04
N ARG A 73 -9.97 7.38 2.29
CA ARG A 73 -9.26 8.55 2.79
C ARG A 73 -9.56 8.78 4.27
N TYR A 74 -8.53 9.11 5.02
CA TYR A 74 -8.61 9.49 6.43
C TYR A 74 -7.89 10.83 6.65
N PRO A 75 -8.35 11.67 7.59
CA PRO A 75 -7.71 12.95 7.85
C PRO A 75 -6.42 12.84 8.66
N SER A 76 -6.16 11.70 9.33
CA SER A 76 -4.94 11.47 10.10
C SER A 76 -4.53 10.00 10.09
N ILE A 77 -3.25 9.75 10.39
CA ILE A 77 -2.64 8.43 10.53
C ILE A 77 -3.28 7.69 11.72
N ALA A 78 -3.53 8.39 12.83
CA ALA A 78 -4.16 7.79 14.00
C ALA A 78 -5.57 7.23 13.68
N LEU A 79 -6.41 8.03 13.01
CA LEU A 79 -7.76 7.60 12.62
C LEU A 79 -7.73 6.50 11.57
N TYR A 80 -6.77 6.56 10.63
CA TYR A 80 -6.54 5.48 9.68
C TYR A 80 -6.19 4.16 10.38
N LEU A 81 -5.21 4.17 11.30
CA LEU A 81 -4.76 2.97 12.01
C LEU A 81 -5.85 2.38 12.90
N GLU A 82 -6.62 3.24 13.55
CA GLU A 82 -7.78 2.84 14.37
C GLU A 82 -8.88 2.22 13.51
N ALA A 83 -9.30 2.89 12.44
CA ALA A 83 -10.43 2.46 11.61
C ALA A 83 -10.12 1.20 10.78
N GLU A 84 -8.91 1.08 10.23
CA GLU A 84 -8.53 -0.06 9.39
C GLU A 84 -8.04 -1.26 10.20
N GLY A 85 -7.71 -1.05 11.48
CA GLY A 85 -7.17 -2.05 12.38
C GLY A 85 -5.65 -2.12 12.32
N LEU A 86 -5.00 -1.73 13.42
CA LEU A 86 -3.55 -1.63 13.55
C LEU A 86 -2.82 -2.88 13.05
N SER A 87 -3.26 -4.08 13.40
CA SER A 87 -2.60 -5.34 13.00
C SER A 87 -2.64 -5.62 11.50
N ARG A 88 -3.61 -5.07 10.76
CA ARG A 88 -3.71 -5.20 9.30
C ARG A 88 -2.81 -4.21 8.58
N CYS A 89 -2.55 -3.07 9.22
CA CYS A 89 -1.74 -1.97 8.72
C CYS A 89 -0.25 -2.16 9.08
N LEU A 90 0.04 -2.53 10.33
CA LEU A 90 1.36 -2.67 10.92
C LEU A 90 1.41 -3.95 11.78
N PRO A 91 1.50 -5.14 11.17
CA PRO A 91 1.58 -6.40 11.92
C PRO A 91 2.73 -6.39 12.92
N GLY A 92 2.45 -6.81 14.16
CA GLY A 92 3.45 -6.85 15.24
C GLY A 92 3.59 -5.55 16.05
N ILE A 93 2.90 -4.47 15.68
CA ILE A 93 2.78 -3.27 16.51
C ILE A 93 1.53 -3.39 17.40
N GLU A 94 1.66 -3.08 18.68
CA GLU A 94 0.63 -3.33 19.68
C GLU A 94 -0.23 -2.10 19.98
N THR A 95 0.33 -0.89 19.84
CA THR A 95 -0.38 0.35 20.18
C THR A 95 -0.47 1.34 19.03
N LEU A 96 -1.54 2.15 19.03
CA LEU A 96 -1.72 3.23 18.06
C LEU A 96 -0.58 4.26 18.13
N ALA A 97 -0.09 4.56 19.33
CA ALA A 97 1.00 5.50 19.53
C ALA A 97 2.29 5.04 18.83
N GLU A 98 2.69 3.78 19.02
CA GLU A 98 3.82 3.18 18.30
C GLU A 98 3.58 3.15 16.80
N GLY A 99 2.35 2.83 16.37
CA GLY A 99 1.98 2.83 14.97
C GLY A 99 2.17 4.20 14.31
N VAL A 100 1.76 5.28 15.00
CA VAL A 100 2.02 6.65 14.52
C VAL A 100 3.52 6.94 14.47
N GLN A 101 4.31 6.50 15.44
CA GLN A 101 5.76 6.71 15.43
C GLN A 101 6.45 6.03 14.24
N VAL A 102 5.98 4.86 13.80
CA VAL A 102 6.48 4.22 12.55
C VAL A 102 6.31 5.18 11.36
N TYR A 103 5.15 5.83 11.23
CA TYR A 103 4.91 6.76 10.14
C TYR A 103 5.75 8.05 10.25
N ARG A 104 6.07 8.50 11.47
CA ARG A 104 6.92 9.68 11.70
C ARG A 104 8.37 9.49 11.27
N GLN A 105 8.80 8.26 11.00
CA GLN A 105 10.09 7.99 10.36
C GLN A 105 10.13 8.45 8.88
N PHE A 106 8.96 8.61 8.26
CA PHE A 106 8.83 8.89 6.82
C PHE A 106 8.13 10.21 6.50
N TYR A 107 7.21 10.66 7.37
CA TYR A 107 6.35 11.81 7.10
C TYR A 107 6.29 12.79 8.27
N THR A 108 6.27 14.07 7.94
CA THR A 108 6.05 15.14 8.92
C THR A 108 4.56 15.25 9.29
N GLU A 109 4.28 15.86 10.44
CA GLU A 109 2.91 16.19 10.85
C GLU A 109 2.24 17.19 9.90
N GLU A 110 3.03 18.14 9.38
CA GLU A 110 2.55 19.14 8.43
C GLU A 110 2.08 18.50 7.12
N ASP A 111 2.85 17.53 6.59
CA ASP A 111 2.47 16.81 5.38
C ASP A 111 1.20 15.97 5.60
N GLU A 112 1.07 15.33 6.76
CA GLU A 112 -0.15 14.61 7.13
C GLU A 112 -1.36 15.54 7.20
N GLN A 113 -1.24 16.70 7.87
CA GLN A 113 -2.35 17.66 7.98
C GLN A 113 -2.78 18.19 6.61
N ARG A 114 -1.82 18.39 5.70
CA ARG A 114 -2.07 18.91 4.36
C ARG A 114 -2.68 17.87 3.42
N LEU A 115 -2.26 16.60 3.51
CA LEU A 115 -2.62 15.57 2.53
C LEU A 115 -3.65 14.55 3.06
N GLY A 116 -3.70 14.33 4.36
CA GLY A 116 -4.34 13.17 4.95
C GLY A 116 -3.70 11.85 4.51
N VAL A 117 -4.41 10.75 4.72
CA VAL A 117 -3.92 9.38 4.51
C VAL A 117 -4.84 8.61 3.58
N LEU A 118 -4.26 7.88 2.63
CA LEU A 118 -4.91 6.83 1.85
C LEU A 118 -4.67 5.49 2.52
N ALA A 119 -5.76 4.80 2.87
CA ALA A 119 -5.75 3.39 3.15
C ALA A 119 -6.00 2.62 1.84
N ILE A 120 -4.99 1.89 1.39
CA ILE A 120 -5.03 1.11 0.16
C ILE A 120 -5.16 -0.36 0.56
N HIS A 121 -6.34 -0.94 0.34
CA HIS A 121 -6.57 -2.35 0.60
C HIS A 121 -5.97 -3.15 -0.51
N ILE A 122 -5.15 -4.12 -0.13
CA ILE A 122 -4.37 -4.92 -1.07
C ILE A 122 -4.66 -6.39 -0.84
N GLN A 123 -4.73 -7.12 -1.95
CA GLN A 123 -4.84 -8.57 -1.95
C GLN A 123 -3.71 -9.12 -2.80
N ARG A 124 -2.94 -10.05 -2.23
CA ARG A 124 -1.99 -10.83 -3.03
C ARG A 124 -2.75 -11.72 -4.00
N ALA A 125 -2.20 -11.90 -5.20
CA ALA A 125 -2.56 -13.06 -5.98
C ALA A 125 -2.21 -14.29 -5.13
N THR A 126 -3.22 -15.08 -4.78
CA THR A 126 -2.98 -16.41 -4.19
C THR A 126 -2.35 -17.24 -5.29
N ASP A 127 -1.11 -17.66 -5.08
CA ASP A 127 -0.56 -18.79 -5.84
C ASP A 127 -1.51 -19.97 -5.54
N GLN A 128 -2.20 -20.46 -6.58
CA GLN A 128 -2.98 -21.70 -6.49
C GLN A 128 -2.05 -22.90 -6.43
#